data_AF-A0A1C5FLG4-F1
#
_entry.id   AF-A0A1C5FLG4-F1
#
_cell.length_a   1.000
_cell.length_b   1.000
_cell.length_c   1.000
_cell.angle_alpha   90.00
_cell.angle_beta   90.00
_cell.angle_gamma   90.00
#
_symmetry.space_group_name_H-M   'P 1'
#
loop_
_entity.id
_entity.type
_entity.pdbx_description
1 polymer ?
#
loop_
_entity_poly.entity_id
_entity_poly.type
_entity_poly.pdbx_seq_one_letter_code
_entity_poly.pdbx_strand_id
1 'polypeptide(L)'
;VGDVVGHGLHAAATMGRLRTAVHNFSALDLPPDELLAHLDELVSRFDQDQAAAGTDAPGISGASCLYAIYDPVSGRCTMAGAGHPGPAVVLPDSTVTFPDMPLGPPLGLGGEPIETAEVELPEGSRLALFTDGLIRDRGRDCDEGLGVLRGILAGLSGDSPEETCQAVFETMASAHPGDDIALLVARTHLLDPGHVAEWELPSDPAAVARIRNEAAEQLSAWGLEEVGFTTELILSELMTNAIRYGSAPSRVRLLRARTLICEVADGSSTSPHLRRAATTDEGGRGLFLVAQYALRWGTRYTPNGKIIWAEQPLTASMPSQGGPTAEELLDQWADIPG
;
A
#
# COMPACT_ATOMS: atom_id res chain seq x y z
N VAL A 1 -6.42 0.30 10.57
CA VAL A 1 -6.78 0.46 12.00
C VAL A 1 -7.21 -0.90 12.52
N GLY A 2 -7.03 -1.20 13.80
CA GLY A 2 -7.43 -2.48 14.34
C GLY A 2 -7.56 -2.42 15.86
N ASP A 3 -8.23 -3.41 16.40
CA ASP A 3 -8.57 -3.51 17.81
C ASP A 3 -8.39 -4.96 18.29
N VAL A 4 -8.05 -5.14 19.57
CA VAL A 4 -7.81 -6.45 20.17
C VAL A 4 -8.74 -6.62 21.36
N VAL A 5 -9.30 -7.81 21.53
CA VAL A 5 -10.20 -8.08 22.66
C VAL A 5 -9.46 -7.94 23.99
N GLY A 6 -10.04 -7.14 24.88
CA GLY A 6 -9.57 -6.94 26.26
C GLY A 6 -8.57 -5.79 26.40
N HIS A 7 -8.15 -5.52 27.64
CA HIS A 7 -7.32 -4.37 27.96
C HIS A 7 -6.11 -4.74 28.82
N GLY A 8 -5.07 -3.89 28.80
CA GLY A 8 -3.88 -4.03 29.63
C GLY A 8 -2.72 -4.76 28.93
N LEU A 9 -1.81 -5.34 29.72
CA LEU A 9 -0.51 -5.80 29.22
C LEU A 9 -0.59 -6.88 28.12
N HIS A 10 -1.54 -7.80 28.25
CA HIS A 10 -1.73 -8.88 27.27
C HIS A 10 -2.25 -8.34 25.93
N ALA A 11 -3.28 -7.48 25.97
CA ALA A 11 -3.82 -6.82 24.79
C ALA A 11 -2.75 -5.97 24.08
N ALA A 12 -1.94 -5.23 24.84
CA ALA A 12 -0.83 -4.45 24.29
C ALA A 12 0.25 -5.31 23.62
N ALA A 13 0.59 -6.47 24.19
CA ALA A 13 1.55 -7.41 23.60
C ALA A 13 1.01 -8.01 22.30
N THR A 14 -0.26 -8.43 22.30
CA THR A 14 -0.96 -8.94 21.13
C THR A 14 -1.05 -7.89 20.02
N MET A 15 -1.44 -6.66 20.35
CA MET A 15 -1.49 -5.55 19.40
C MET A 15 -0.11 -5.26 18.81
N GLY A 16 0.96 -5.35 19.61
CA GLY A 16 2.34 -5.24 19.14
C GLY A 16 2.71 -6.29 18.10
N ARG A 17 2.29 -7.55 18.30
CA ARG A 17 2.50 -8.64 17.34
C ARG A 17 1.72 -8.43 16.05
N LEU A 18 0.43 -8.11 16.16
CA LEU A 18 -0.44 -7.87 15.00
C LEU A 18 0.03 -6.67 14.18
N ARG A 19 0.38 -5.56 14.83
CA ARG A 19 0.94 -4.38 14.16
C ARG A 19 2.21 -4.72 13.38
N THR A 20 3.09 -5.53 13.97
CA THR A 20 4.32 -5.98 13.30
C THR A 20 4.00 -6.85 12.08
N ALA A 21 3.02 -7.76 12.20
CA ALA A 21 2.56 -8.59 11.10
C ALA A 21 1.97 -7.75 9.96
N VAL A 22 1.05 -6.81 10.27
CA VAL A 22 0.48 -5.87 9.30
C VAL A 22 1.58 -5.09 8.57
N HIS A 23 2.55 -4.56 9.31
CA HIS A 23 3.67 -3.82 8.73
C HIS A 23 4.47 -4.69 7.76
N ASN A 24 4.78 -5.95 8.13
CA ASN A 24 5.52 -6.86 7.29
C ASN A 24 4.73 -7.28 6.03
N PHE A 25 3.45 -7.59 6.16
CA PHE A 25 2.61 -7.96 5.01
C PHE A 25 2.35 -6.76 4.09
N SER A 26 2.22 -5.55 4.64
CA SER A 26 2.09 -4.34 3.83
C SER A 26 3.34 -4.06 2.97
N ALA A 27 4.52 -4.51 3.42
CA ALA A 27 5.75 -4.39 2.64
C ALA A 27 5.81 -5.34 1.44
N LEU A 28 4.89 -6.31 1.34
CA LEU A 28 4.75 -7.24 0.22
C LEU A 28 3.78 -6.75 -0.87
N ASP A 29 3.19 -5.55 -0.71
CA ASP A 29 2.14 -4.99 -1.60
C ASP A 29 0.98 -5.95 -1.90
N LEU A 30 0.58 -6.74 -0.89
CA LEU A 30 -0.58 -7.58 -1.00
C LEU A 30 -1.86 -6.74 -1.11
N PRO A 31 -2.85 -7.20 -1.88
CA PRO A 31 -4.17 -6.58 -1.84
C PRO A 31 -4.81 -6.73 -0.44
N PRO A 32 -5.74 -5.86 -0.05
CA PRO A 32 -6.27 -5.81 1.32
C PRO A 32 -6.85 -7.12 1.85
N ASP A 33 -7.57 -7.86 1.01
CA ASP A 33 -8.14 -9.18 1.31
C ASP A 33 -7.07 -10.23 1.60
N GLU A 34 -6.04 -10.36 0.75
CA GLU A 34 -4.95 -11.30 0.98
C GLU A 34 -4.16 -10.96 2.25
N LEU A 35 -3.91 -9.67 2.50
CA LEU A 35 -3.22 -9.23 3.71
C LEU A 35 -4.02 -9.63 4.96
N LEU A 36 -5.34 -9.40 4.96
CA LEU A 36 -6.17 -9.79 6.09
C LEU A 36 -6.29 -11.31 6.22
N ALA A 37 -6.31 -12.07 5.11
CA ALA A 37 -6.33 -13.53 5.15
C ALA A 37 -5.04 -14.10 5.80
N HIS A 38 -3.87 -13.51 5.51
CA HIS A 38 -2.63 -13.89 6.17
C HIS A 38 -2.60 -13.50 7.67
N LEU A 39 -3.23 -12.39 8.03
CA LEU A 39 -3.40 -12.02 9.44
C LEU A 39 -4.33 -12.99 10.17
N ASP A 40 -5.43 -13.39 9.55
CA ASP A 40 -6.37 -14.37 10.10
C ASP A 40 -5.66 -15.70 10.40
N GLU A 41 -4.92 -16.23 9.41
CA GLU A 41 -4.15 -17.45 9.58
C GLU A 41 -3.10 -17.33 10.70
N LEU A 42 -2.42 -16.18 10.79
CA LEU A 42 -1.43 -15.92 11.82
C LEU A 42 -2.06 -15.87 13.23
N VAL A 43 -3.25 -15.28 13.37
CA VAL A 43 -4.01 -15.28 14.63
C VAL A 43 -4.41 -16.71 15.01
N SER A 44 -4.96 -17.48 14.06
CA SER A 44 -5.33 -18.87 14.32
C SER A 44 -4.14 -19.72 14.77
N ARG A 45 -2.95 -19.51 14.19
CA ARG A 45 -1.72 -20.19 14.62
C ARG A 45 -1.30 -19.81 16.04
N PHE A 46 -1.36 -18.53 16.38
CA PHE A 46 -1.00 -18.09 17.74
C PHE A 46 -1.91 -18.69 18.81
N ASP A 47 -3.20 -18.87 18.53
CA ASP A 47 -4.13 -19.50 19.47
C ASP A 47 -3.90 -21.00 19.60
N GLN A 48 -3.56 -21.69 18.52
CA GLN A 48 -3.16 -23.09 18.56
C GLN A 48 -1.88 -23.29 19.40
N ASP A 49 -0.88 -22.43 19.22
CA ASP A 49 0.37 -22.49 19.99
C ASP A 49 0.15 -22.24 21.48
N GLN A 50 -0.73 -21.29 21.84
CA GLN A 50 -1.09 -21.03 23.24
C GLN A 50 -1.87 -22.20 23.86
N ALA A 51 -2.81 -22.78 23.13
CA ALA A 51 -3.55 -23.96 23.58
C ALA A 51 -2.63 -25.15 23.82
N ALA A 52 -1.64 -25.36 22.95
CA ALA A 52 -0.62 -26.40 23.10
C ALA A 52 0.33 -26.15 24.28
N ALA A 53 0.63 -24.88 24.59
CA ALA A 53 1.46 -24.49 25.72
C ALA A 53 0.73 -24.59 27.09
N GLY A 54 -0.57 -24.86 27.11
CA GLY A 54 -1.36 -25.02 28.33
C GLY A 54 -1.50 -23.73 29.14
N THR A 55 -1.41 -22.57 28.49
CA THR A 55 -1.58 -21.26 29.15
C THR A 55 -3.06 -20.89 29.22
N ASP A 56 -3.59 -20.59 30.41
CA ASP A 56 -4.95 -20.05 30.62
C ASP A 56 -5.13 -18.59 30.12
N ALA A 57 -4.22 -18.09 29.28
CA ALA A 57 -4.33 -16.75 28.73
C ALA A 57 -5.46 -16.69 27.69
N PRO A 58 -6.27 -15.62 27.67
CA PRO A 58 -7.27 -15.45 26.61
C PRO A 58 -6.59 -15.40 25.24
N GLY A 59 -7.18 -16.11 24.28
CA GLY A 59 -6.72 -16.14 22.89
C GLY A 59 -6.72 -14.77 22.23
N ILE A 60 -6.06 -14.68 21.09
CA ILE A 60 -5.96 -13.49 20.23
C ILE A 60 -7.16 -13.41 19.26
N SER A 61 -7.85 -14.54 19.05
CA SER A 61 -9.08 -14.59 18.27
C SER A 61 -10.11 -13.56 18.74
N GLY A 62 -10.75 -12.91 17.78
CA GLY A 62 -11.69 -11.82 18.03
C GLY A 62 -11.11 -10.43 17.75
N ALA A 63 -9.82 -10.32 17.42
CA ALA A 63 -9.24 -9.04 16.99
C ALA A 63 -9.91 -8.54 15.70
N SER A 64 -10.13 -7.22 15.60
CA SER A 64 -10.70 -6.58 14.43
C SER A 64 -9.65 -5.79 13.65
N CYS A 65 -9.82 -5.69 12.33
CA CYS A 65 -8.93 -4.88 11.49
C CYS A 65 -9.66 -4.33 10.27
N LEU A 66 -9.42 -3.05 9.96
CA LEU A 66 -9.73 -2.42 8.68
C LEU A 66 -8.43 -1.97 8.03
N TYR A 67 -8.18 -2.46 6.82
CA TYR A 67 -7.03 -2.11 6.00
C TYR A 67 -7.48 -1.41 4.73
N ALA A 68 -6.80 -0.33 4.37
CA ALA A 68 -7.17 0.53 3.25
C ALA A 68 -5.91 0.92 2.46
N ILE A 69 -5.98 0.80 1.12
CA ILE A 69 -4.97 1.29 0.18
C ILE A 69 -5.63 2.39 -0.65
N TYR A 70 -4.98 3.55 -0.76
CA TYR A 70 -5.42 4.65 -1.60
C TYR A 70 -4.43 4.85 -2.75
N ASP A 71 -4.92 4.81 -3.98
CA ASP A 71 -4.17 5.15 -5.19
C ASP A 71 -4.35 6.66 -5.49
N PRO A 72 -3.31 7.49 -5.30
CA PRO A 72 -3.39 8.92 -5.53
C PRO A 72 -3.49 9.30 -7.01
N VAL A 73 -3.27 8.38 -7.96
CA VAL A 73 -3.39 8.70 -9.39
C VAL A 73 -4.83 8.56 -9.86
N SER A 74 -5.52 7.48 -9.46
CA SER A 74 -6.92 7.26 -9.82
C SER A 74 -7.92 7.83 -8.82
N GLY A 75 -7.48 8.15 -7.60
CA GLY A 75 -8.38 8.50 -6.50
C GLY A 75 -9.13 7.31 -5.91
N ARG A 76 -8.80 6.08 -6.31
CA ARG A 76 -9.47 4.85 -5.84
C ARG A 76 -8.94 4.44 -4.48
N CYS A 77 -9.83 4.12 -3.55
CA CYS A 77 -9.51 3.49 -2.28
C CYS A 77 -10.09 2.08 -2.22
N THR A 78 -9.22 1.09 -2.07
CA THR A 78 -9.57 -0.32 -1.90
C THR A 78 -9.40 -0.71 -0.45
N MET A 79 -10.41 -1.34 0.14
CA MET A 79 -10.47 -1.61 1.57
C MET A 79 -10.96 -3.02 1.84
N ALA A 80 -10.49 -3.63 2.93
CA ALA A 80 -11.03 -4.87 3.46
C ALA A 80 -11.13 -4.79 4.98
N GLY A 81 -12.14 -5.44 5.55
CA GLY A 81 -12.42 -5.44 6.98
C GLY A 81 -12.62 -6.85 7.54
N ALA A 82 -12.09 -7.09 8.75
CA ALA A 82 -12.35 -8.26 9.57
C ALA A 82 -12.94 -7.79 10.90
N GLY A 83 -14.27 -7.88 11.06
CA GLY A 83 -14.98 -7.51 12.28
C GLY A 83 -14.84 -6.04 12.74
N HIS A 84 -14.35 -5.14 11.89
CA HIS A 84 -14.08 -3.73 12.23
C HIS A 84 -15.13 -2.81 11.59
N PRO A 85 -15.48 -1.66 12.22
CA PRO A 85 -16.38 -0.68 11.61
C PRO A 85 -15.84 -0.16 10.29
N GLY A 86 -16.76 0.10 9.35
CA GLY A 86 -16.43 0.80 8.11
C GLY A 86 -15.98 2.25 8.37
N PRO A 87 -15.19 2.83 7.48
CA PRO A 87 -14.71 4.20 7.64
C PRO A 87 -15.83 5.22 7.42
N ALA A 88 -15.64 6.44 7.93
CA ALA A 88 -16.40 7.60 7.47
C ALA A 88 -15.65 8.26 6.30
N VAL A 89 -16.39 8.56 5.22
CA VAL A 89 -15.89 9.33 4.08
C VAL A 89 -16.57 10.69 4.09
N VAL A 90 -15.80 11.76 4.13
CA VAL A 90 -16.28 13.12 3.97
C VAL A 90 -15.89 13.62 2.58
N LEU A 91 -16.88 13.88 1.75
CA LEU A 91 -16.69 14.44 0.42
C LEU A 91 -16.34 15.93 0.50
N PRO A 92 -15.81 16.52 -0.60
CA PRO A 92 -15.45 17.94 -0.63
C PRO A 92 -16.61 18.91 -0.39
N ASP A 93 -17.86 18.46 -0.60
CA ASP A 93 -19.09 19.21 -0.32
C ASP A 93 -19.58 19.06 1.14
N SER A 94 -18.75 18.48 2.00
CA SER A 94 -19.04 18.14 3.40
C SER A 94 -20.10 17.07 3.60
N THR A 95 -20.54 16.38 2.54
CA THR A 95 -21.36 15.18 2.66
C THR A 95 -20.56 14.08 3.34
N VAL A 96 -21.07 13.55 4.45
CA VAL A 96 -20.47 12.41 5.15
C VAL A 96 -21.23 11.13 4.78
N THR A 97 -20.52 10.10 4.34
CA THR A 97 -21.04 8.77 4.05
C THR A 97 -20.25 7.71 4.81
N PHE A 98 -20.85 6.54 4.99
CA PHE A 98 -20.19 5.36 5.54
C PHE A 98 -20.35 4.27 4.48
N PRO A 99 -19.29 3.93 3.72
CA PRO A 99 -19.38 2.94 2.67
C PRO A 99 -19.79 1.58 3.21
N ASP A 100 -20.63 0.86 2.46
CA ASP A 100 -20.97 -0.52 2.77
C ASP A 100 -19.72 -1.38 2.57
N MET A 101 -19.23 -1.95 3.67
CA MET A 101 -18.08 -2.87 3.67
C MET A 101 -18.59 -4.32 3.70
N PRO A 102 -17.99 -5.23 2.92
CA PRO A 102 -18.25 -6.67 3.07
C PRO A 102 -18.05 -7.12 4.52
N LEU A 103 -19.00 -7.90 5.02
CA LEU A 103 -19.01 -8.34 6.40
C LEU A 103 -18.09 -9.56 6.56
N GLY A 104 -16.89 -9.34 7.07
CA GLY A 104 -15.98 -10.41 7.51
C GLY A 104 -16.07 -10.63 9.03
N PRO A 105 -16.00 -11.88 9.53
CA PRO A 105 -15.86 -12.12 10.96
C PRO A 105 -14.54 -11.53 11.50
N PRO A 106 -14.44 -11.29 12.82
CA PRO A 106 -13.18 -10.94 13.44
C PRO A 106 -12.09 -12.01 13.19
N LEU A 107 -10.83 -11.58 13.23
CA LEU A 107 -9.67 -12.43 12.97
C LEU A 107 -9.62 -13.62 13.93
N GLY A 108 -9.24 -14.78 13.41
CA GLY A 108 -9.07 -16.03 14.15
C GLY A 108 -10.35 -16.84 14.35
N LEU A 109 -11.53 -16.26 14.08
CA LEU A 109 -12.81 -16.95 14.25
C LEU A 109 -13.20 -17.81 13.02
N GLY A 110 -12.44 -17.71 11.94
CA GLY A 110 -12.72 -18.38 10.66
C GLY A 110 -13.97 -17.83 9.98
N GLY A 111 -14.18 -18.19 8.71
CA GLY A 111 -15.36 -17.72 7.97
C GLY A 111 -15.21 -17.81 6.46
N GLU A 112 -16.09 -17.10 5.77
CA GLU A 112 -15.99 -16.87 4.33
C GLU A 112 -14.73 -16.06 3.99
N PRO A 113 -14.24 -16.15 2.73
CA PRO A 113 -13.13 -15.32 2.28
C PRO A 113 -13.38 -13.83 2.54
N ILE A 114 -12.34 -13.12 2.94
CA ILE A 114 -12.40 -11.68 3.13
C ILE A 114 -12.55 -11.03 1.76
N GLU A 115 -13.56 -10.18 1.60
CA GLU A 115 -13.82 -9.45 0.37
C GLU A 115 -13.36 -7.99 0.47
N THR A 116 -13.11 -7.37 -0.69
CA THR A 116 -12.73 -5.97 -0.79
C THR A 116 -13.92 -5.09 -1.19
N ALA A 117 -13.95 -3.86 -0.67
CA ALA A 117 -14.77 -2.77 -1.19
C ALA A 117 -13.88 -1.75 -1.90
N GLU A 118 -14.41 -1.15 -2.97
CA GLU A 118 -13.77 -0.04 -3.66
C GLU A 118 -14.64 1.20 -3.59
N VAL A 119 -14.02 2.33 -3.28
CA VAL A 119 -14.66 3.64 -3.24
C VAL A 119 -13.79 4.63 -4.00
N GLU A 120 -14.40 5.42 -4.87
CA GLU A 120 -13.73 6.55 -5.50
C GLU A 120 -13.79 7.76 -4.56
N LEU A 121 -12.61 8.30 -4.23
CA LEU A 121 -12.45 9.43 -3.34
C LEU A 121 -11.95 10.63 -4.15
N PRO A 122 -12.82 11.62 -4.43
CA PRO A 122 -12.40 12.87 -5.05
C PRO A 122 -11.26 13.54 -4.28
N GLU A 123 -10.49 14.40 -4.96
CA GLU A 123 -9.48 15.23 -4.31
C GLU A 123 -10.08 16.06 -3.17
N GLY A 124 -9.38 16.15 -2.04
CA GLY A 124 -9.83 16.91 -0.87
C GLY A 124 -10.85 16.19 0.01
N SER A 125 -11.23 14.95 -0.33
CA SER A 125 -12.01 14.10 0.56
C SER A 125 -11.24 13.79 1.85
N ARG A 126 -11.96 13.54 2.95
CA ARG A 126 -11.38 13.05 4.21
C ARG A 126 -11.86 11.64 4.48
N LEU A 127 -10.94 10.77 4.86
CA LEU A 127 -11.20 9.40 5.26
C LEU A 127 -10.89 9.27 6.76
N ALA A 128 -11.88 8.88 7.56
CA ALA A 128 -11.73 8.68 9.00
C ALA A 128 -11.95 7.21 9.38
N LEU A 129 -10.93 6.58 9.94
CA LEU A 129 -10.98 5.22 10.47
C LEU A 129 -10.90 5.28 11.99
N PHE A 130 -11.71 4.50 12.69
CA PHE A 130 -11.84 4.58 14.14
C PHE A 130 -12.12 3.21 14.75
N THR A 131 -11.76 3.04 16.02
CA THR A 131 -12.13 1.85 16.80
C THR A 131 -13.55 1.98 17.37
N ASP A 132 -14.14 0.84 17.74
CA ASP A 132 -15.47 0.76 18.34
C ASP A 132 -15.60 1.65 19.59
N GLY A 133 -14.54 1.79 20.37
CA GLY A 133 -14.49 2.64 21.56
C GLY A 133 -14.80 4.11 21.27
N LEU A 134 -14.62 4.60 20.03
CA LEU A 134 -15.01 5.96 19.67
C LEU A 134 -16.53 6.12 19.58
N ILE A 135 -17.23 5.12 19.04
CA ILE A 135 -18.65 5.20 18.69
C ILE A 135 -19.55 4.54 19.74
N ARG A 136 -19.07 3.53 20.47
CA ARG A 136 -19.82 2.83 21.51
C ARG A 136 -19.43 3.33 22.89
N ASP A 137 -20.41 3.61 23.74
CA ASP A 137 -20.19 3.93 25.17
C ASP A 137 -21.37 3.36 25.99
N ARG A 138 -21.26 3.35 27.33
CA ARG A 138 -22.27 2.75 28.24
C ARG A 138 -23.69 3.28 28.06
N GLY A 139 -23.85 4.47 27.50
CA GLY A 139 -25.14 5.11 27.22
C GLY A 139 -25.38 5.47 25.77
N ARG A 140 -24.53 4.99 24.84
CA ARG A 140 -24.62 5.31 23.41
C ARG A 140 -24.36 4.06 22.59
N ASP A 141 -25.32 3.69 21.75
CA ASP A 141 -25.14 2.58 20.82
C ASP A 141 -24.33 2.99 19.59
N CYS A 142 -24.07 2.01 18.71
CA CYS A 142 -23.26 2.20 17.50
C CYS A 142 -23.88 3.26 16.57
N ASP A 143 -25.20 3.19 16.33
CA ASP A 143 -25.90 4.05 15.38
C ASP A 143 -25.96 5.49 15.87
N GLU A 144 -26.23 5.69 17.17
CA GLU A 144 -26.15 7.00 17.81
C GLU A 144 -24.73 7.58 17.75
N GLY A 145 -23.71 6.75 18.01
CA GLY A 145 -22.30 7.12 17.88
C GLY A 145 -21.92 7.58 16.48
N LEU A 146 -22.30 6.81 15.45
CA LEU A 146 -22.08 7.14 14.04
C LEU A 146 -22.85 8.41 13.64
N GLY A 147 -24.05 8.62 14.18
CA GLY A 147 -24.82 9.85 13.99
C GLY A 147 -24.12 11.10 14.54
N VAL A 148 -23.57 11.02 15.74
CA VAL A 148 -22.78 12.11 16.35
C VAL A 148 -21.51 12.37 15.55
N LEU A 149 -20.77 11.32 15.19
CA LEU A 149 -19.55 11.44 14.37
C LEU A 149 -19.85 12.12 13.03
N ARG A 150 -20.94 11.70 12.36
CA ARG A 150 -21.41 12.32 11.13
C ARG A 150 -21.65 13.82 11.29
N GLY A 151 -22.33 14.22 12.37
CA GLY A 151 -22.63 15.62 12.65
C GLY A 151 -21.36 16.47 12.83
N ILE A 152 -20.36 15.95 13.55
CA ILE A 152 -19.07 16.62 13.76
C ILE A 152 -18.34 16.76 12.42
N LEU A 153 -18.18 15.66 11.69
CA LEU A 153 -17.44 15.64 10.42
C LEU A 153 -18.07 16.55 9.35
N ALA A 154 -19.40 16.63 9.30
CA ALA A 154 -20.13 17.51 8.39
C ALA A 154 -20.00 19.00 8.75
N GLY A 155 -19.82 19.31 10.04
CA GLY A 155 -19.65 20.69 10.52
C GLY A 155 -18.25 21.26 10.26
N LEU A 156 -17.27 20.40 10.02
CA LEU A 156 -15.89 20.77 9.73
C LEU A 156 -15.72 20.97 8.22
N SER A 157 -15.24 22.13 7.78
CA SER A 157 -15.07 22.48 6.35
C SER A 157 -13.65 22.95 6.08
N GLY A 158 -12.84 22.11 5.43
CA GLY A 158 -11.45 22.44 5.09
C GLY A 158 -10.45 22.28 6.23
N ASP A 159 -10.90 21.87 7.42
CA ASP A 159 -10.07 21.62 8.60
C ASP A 159 -9.02 20.52 8.36
N SER A 160 -7.82 20.74 8.89
CA SER A 160 -6.72 19.78 8.85
C SER A 160 -7.11 18.44 9.50
N PRO A 161 -6.43 17.33 9.15
CA PRO A 161 -6.62 16.07 9.83
C PRO A 161 -6.48 16.19 11.36
N GLU A 162 -5.54 17.00 11.82
CA GLU A 162 -5.29 17.24 13.25
C GLU A 162 -6.46 17.97 13.93
N GLU A 163 -6.97 19.04 13.31
CA GLU A 163 -8.15 19.77 13.82
C GLU A 163 -9.40 18.87 13.81
N THR A 164 -9.54 18.03 12.79
CA THR A 164 -10.64 17.06 12.71
C THR A 164 -10.56 16.05 13.84
N CYS A 165 -9.36 15.48 14.09
CA CYS A 165 -9.14 14.60 15.23
C CYS A 165 -9.48 15.29 16.55
N GLN A 166 -8.99 16.52 16.75
CA GLN A 166 -9.24 17.28 17.98
C GLN A 166 -10.74 17.49 18.23
N ALA A 167 -11.48 17.96 17.24
CA ALA A 167 -12.92 18.21 17.37
C ALA A 167 -13.72 16.93 17.67
N VAL A 168 -13.35 15.81 17.05
CA VAL A 168 -13.96 14.51 17.31
C VAL A 168 -13.65 14.03 18.73
N PHE A 169 -12.39 14.10 19.17
CA PHE A 169 -12.01 13.70 20.53
C PHE A 169 -12.66 14.58 21.60
N GLU A 170 -12.67 15.91 21.42
CA GLU A 170 -13.29 16.84 22.39
C GLU A 170 -14.79 16.58 22.59
N THR A 171 -15.47 16.13 21.53
CA THR A 171 -16.92 15.92 21.57
C THR A 171 -17.31 14.50 21.97
N MET A 172 -16.57 13.49 21.49
CA MET A 172 -16.96 12.08 21.61
C MET A 172 -16.19 11.31 22.68
N ALA A 173 -14.98 11.75 23.06
CA ALA A 173 -14.17 11.01 24.03
C ALA A 173 -14.71 11.24 25.45
N SER A 174 -15.16 10.15 26.08
CA SER A 174 -15.51 10.14 27.50
C SER A 174 -14.28 10.39 28.37
N ALA A 175 -14.46 11.07 29.51
CA ALA A 175 -13.41 11.20 30.52
C ALA A 175 -12.96 9.84 31.10
N HIS A 176 -13.83 8.82 31.01
CA HIS A 176 -13.53 7.44 31.41
C HIS A 176 -14.03 6.49 30.32
N PRO A 177 -13.26 6.31 29.25
CA PRO A 177 -13.64 5.41 28.16
C PRO A 177 -13.89 4.00 28.69
N GLY A 178 -14.94 3.34 28.18
CA GLY A 178 -15.18 1.93 28.45
C GLY A 178 -14.22 1.01 27.69
N ASP A 179 -13.57 1.54 26.65
CA ASP A 179 -12.69 0.82 25.72
C ASP A 179 -11.64 1.76 25.11
N ASP A 180 -10.64 1.20 24.42
CA ASP A 180 -9.57 1.96 23.79
C ASP A 180 -10.08 2.74 22.55
N ILE A 181 -9.72 4.02 22.48
CA ILE A 181 -10.13 4.92 21.39
C ILE A 181 -8.94 5.23 20.50
N ALA A 182 -9.06 4.88 19.21
CA ALA A 182 -8.17 5.35 18.17
C ALA A 182 -8.96 5.97 17.02
N LEU A 183 -8.44 7.06 16.47
CA LEU A 183 -8.97 7.74 15.30
C LEU A 183 -7.80 8.10 14.37
N LEU A 184 -7.92 7.74 13.10
CA LEU A 184 -7.02 8.09 12.02
C LEU A 184 -7.80 8.89 10.98
N VAL A 185 -7.39 10.13 10.75
CA VAL A 185 -7.95 10.97 9.68
C VAL A 185 -6.88 11.18 8.61
N ALA A 186 -7.25 10.95 7.36
CA ALA A 186 -6.44 11.23 6.19
C ALA A 186 -7.19 12.15 5.23
N ARG A 187 -6.48 13.07 4.57
CA ARG A 187 -7.02 13.88 3.47
C ARG A 187 -6.48 13.35 2.15
N THR A 188 -7.36 13.15 1.17
CA THR A 188 -6.97 12.71 -0.16
C THR A 188 -6.35 13.86 -0.94
N HIS A 189 -5.24 13.57 -1.58
CA HIS A 189 -4.61 14.42 -2.57
C HIS A 189 -4.39 13.58 -3.82
N LEU A 190 -4.86 14.08 -4.96
CA LEU A 190 -4.54 13.46 -6.23
C LEU A 190 -3.13 13.86 -6.64
N LEU A 191 -2.44 12.97 -7.33
CA LEU A 191 -1.17 13.31 -7.96
C LEU A 191 -1.48 14.23 -9.15
N ASP A 192 -0.76 15.34 -9.26
CA ASP A 192 -0.87 16.24 -10.42
C ASP A 192 -0.69 15.41 -11.70
N PRO A 193 -1.61 15.48 -12.68
CA PRO A 193 -1.44 14.79 -13.97
C PRO A 193 -0.11 15.14 -14.66
N GLY A 194 0.42 16.35 -14.45
CA GLY A 194 1.73 16.75 -14.93
C GLY A 194 2.91 16.05 -14.26
N HIS A 195 2.68 15.30 -13.18
CA HIS A 195 3.64 14.45 -12.47
C HIS A 195 3.46 12.95 -12.77
N VAL A 196 2.63 12.62 -13.76
CA VAL A 196 2.42 11.25 -14.23
C VAL A 196 2.78 11.20 -15.71
N ALA A 197 3.63 10.25 -16.08
CA ALA A 197 3.88 9.92 -17.47
C ALA A 197 3.61 8.44 -17.71
N GLU A 198 2.95 8.13 -18.81
CA GLU A 198 2.43 6.78 -19.09
C GLU A 198 2.63 6.45 -20.57
N TRP A 199 3.14 5.24 -20.83
CA TRP A 199 3.41 4.74 -22.17
C TRP A 199 2.90 3.32 -22.31
N GLU A 200 2.32 3.01 -23.48
CA GLU A 200 2.07 1.62 -23.86
C GLU A 200 3.39 0.90 -24.14
N LEU A 201 3.50 -0.36 -23.69
CA LEU A 201 4.65 -1.22 -23.94
C LEU A 201 4.24 -2.36 -24.88
N PRO A 202 4.45 -2.22 -26.20
CA PRO A 202 4.33 -3.32 -27.13
C PRO A 202 5.30 -4.47 -26.80
N SER A 203 4.96 -5.69 -27.21
CA SER A 203 5.84 -6.87 -27.04
C SER A 203 7.11 -6.85 -27.90
N ASP A 204 7.30 -5.84 -28.76
CA ASP A 204 8.50 -5.68 -29.58
C ASP A 204 9.65 -5.08 -28.72
N PRO A 205 10.80 -5.77 -28.57
CA PRO A 205 11.98 -5.26 -27.86
C PRO A 205 12.45 -3.87 -28.32
N ALA A 206 12.20 -3.48 -29.58
CA ALA A 206 12.55 -2.14 -30.07
C ALA A 206 11.80 -1.00 -29.32
N ALA A 207 10.69 -1.32 -28.66
CA ALA A 207 9.94 -0.37 -27.83
C ALA A 207 10.75 0.14 -26.62
N VAL A 208 11.68 -0.66 -26.09
CA VAL A 208 12.49 -0.31 -24.91
C VAL A 208 13.31 0.95 -25.15
N ALA A 209 14.03 1.02 -26.27
CA ALA A 209 14.86 2.19 -26.57
C ALA A 209 14.03 3.46 -26.78
N ARG A 210 12.86 3.33 -27.42
CA ARG A 210 11.93 4.44 -27.62
C ARG A 210 11.42 4.98 -26.28
N ILE A 211 10.84 4.11 -25.44
CA ILE A 211 10.25 4.50 -24.15
C ILE A 211 11.32 5.06 -23.22
N ARG A 212 12.55 4.52 -23.25
CA ARG A 212 13.67 5.07 -22.47
C ARG A 212 13.98 6.52 -22.86
N ASN A 213 14.02 6.83 -24.16
CA ASN A 213 14.28 8.20 -24.62
C ASN A 213 13.14 9.15 -24.21
N GLU A 214 11.88 8.71 -24.37
CA GLU A 214 10.70 9.48 -23.95
C GLU A 214 10.69 9.71 -22.42
N ALA A 215 11.11 8.71 -21.63
CA ALA A 215 11.28 8.84 -20.19
C ALA A 215 12.39 9.84 -19.82
N ALA A 216 13.52 9.83 -20.53
CA ALA A 216 14.61 10.79 -20.32
C ALA A 216 14.16 12.24 -20.62
N GLU A 217 13.42 12.44 -21.71
CA GLU A 217 12.80 13.74 -22.03
C GLU A 217 11.83 14.18 -20.93
N GLN A 218 11.01 13.26 -20.42
CA GLN A 218 10.09 13.55 -19.32
C GLN A 218 10.81 13.91 -18.02
N LEU A 219 11.90 13.24 -17.69
CA LEU A 219 12.72 13.58 -16.52
C LEU A 219 13.32 14.98 -16.67
N SER A 220 13.78 15.36 -17.87
CA SER A 220 14.26 16.72 -18.10
C SER A 220 13.13 17.76 -17.98
N ALA A 221 11.94 17.46 -18.50
CA ALA A 221 10.76 18.30 -18.30
C ALA A 221 10.39 18.47 -16.82
N TRP A 222 10.70 17.48 -15.98
CA TRP A 222 10.52 17.54 -14.53
C TRP A 222 11.71 18.16 -13.77
N GLY A 223 12.83 18.43 -14.43
CA GLY A 223 14.08 18.89 -13.80
C GLY A 223 14.75 17.81 -12.94
N LEU A 224 14.64 16.54 -13.36
CA LEU A 224 15.14 15.36 -12.67
C LEU A 224 16.27 14.66 -13.45
N GLU A 225 17.06 15.42 -14.20
CA GLU A 225 18.15 14.89 -15.03
C GLU A 225 19.19 14.10 -14.20
N GLU A 226 19.40 14.49 -12.94
CA GLU A 226 20.36 13.84 -12.04
C GLU A 226 20.05 12.35 -11.79
N VAL A 227 18.79 11.96 -11.84
CA VAL A 227 18.35 10.57 -11.64
C VAL A 227 18.06 9.86 -12.96
N GLY A 228 18.36 10.50 -14.10
CA GLY A 228 18.16 9.98 -15.45
C GLY A 228 18.79 8.60 -15.63
N PHE A 229 20.09 8.51 -15.32
CA PHE A 229 20.84 7.28 -15.42
C PHE A 229 20.15 6.10 -14.68
N THR A 230 19.85 6.29 -13.40
CA THR A 230 19.27 5.24 -12.56
C THR A 230 17.87 4.84 -13.04
N THR A 231 17.08 5.83 -13.46
CA THR A 231 15.75 5.60 -14.04
C THR A 231 15.82 4.76 -15.30
N GLU A 232 16.72 5.09 -16.22
CA GLU A 232 16.89 4.38 -17.49
C GLU A 232 17.27 2.92 -17.28
N LEU A 233 18.18 2.65 -16.33
CA LEU A 233 18.55 1.29 -15.96
C LEU A 233 17.35 0.53 -15.41
N ILE A 234 16.65 1.09 -14.41
CA ILE A 234 15.47 0.45 -13.81
C ILE A 234 14.42 0.15 -14.87
N LEU A 235 14.06 1.13 -15.69
CA LEU A 235 13.05 0.96 -16.73
C LEU A 235 13.46 -0.09 -17.77
N SER A 236 14.72 -0.12 -18.19
CA SER A 236 15.21 -1.09 -19.16
C SER A 236 15.05 -2.52 -18.66
N GLU A 237 15.38 -2.77 -17.38
CA GLU A 237 15.25 -4.10 -16.77
C GLU A 237 13.79 -4.48 -16.55
N LEU A 238 12.96 -3.57 -16.04
CA LEU A 238 11.53 -3.84 -15.81
C LEU A 238 10.77 -4.09 -17.12
N MET A 239 11.01 -3.27 -18.15
CA MET A 239 10.38 -3.46 -19.47
C MET A 239 10.85 -4.75 -20.15
N THR A 240 12.15 -5.05 -20.09
CA THR A 240 12.69 -6.30 -20.65
C THR A 240 12.08 -7.52 -19.97
N ASN A 241 11.90 -7.46 -18.65
CA ASN A 241 11.23 -8.51 -17.90
C ASN A 241 9.76 -8.67 -18.32
N ALA A 242 9.02 -7.58 -18.49
CA ALA A 242 7.63 -7.60 -18.96
C ALA A 242 7.51 -8.15 -20.40
N ILE A 243 8.40 -7.79 -21.32
CA ILE A 243 8.40 -8.30 -22.69
C ILE A 243 8.73 -9.80 -22.74
N ARG A 244 9.68 -10.27 -21.93
CA ARG A 244 10.12 -11.68 -21.97
C ARG A 244 9.21 -12.63 -21.20
N TYR A 245 8.65 -12.19 -20.07
CA TYR A 245 7.96 -13.06 -19.12
C TYR A 245 6.54 -12.60 -18.75
N GLY A 246 6.16 -11.39 -19.18
CA GLY A 246 4.82 -10.84 -18.97
C GLY A 246 3.83 -11.25 -20.05
N SER A 247 2.67 -10.61 -20.04
CA SER A 247 1.65 -10.76 -21.09
C SER A 247 1.02 -9.42 -21.42
N ALA A 248 0.57 -9.23 -22.65
CA ALA A 248 -0.16 -8.03 -23.02
C ALA A 248 -1.55 -7.98 -22.33
N PRO A 249 -2.11 -6.79 -22.07
CA PRO A 249 -1.52 -5.47 -22.30
C PRO A 249 -0.39 -5.15 -21.31
N SER A 250 0.65 -4.46 -21.79
CA SER A 250 1.75 -4.00 -20.95
C SER A 250 1.91 -2.49 -21.04
N ARG A 251 2.34 -1.87 -19.94
CA ARG A 251 2.36 -0.41 -19.79
C ARG A 251 3.47 0.02 -18.85
N VAL A 252 4.06 1.17 -19.11
CA VAL A 252 5.08 1.81 -18.28
C VAL A 252 4.50 3.09 -17.70
N ARG A 253 4.73 3.35 -16.41
CA ARG A 253 4.40 4.62 -15.75
C ARG A 253 5.59 5.17 -14.97
N LEU A 254 5.78 6.47 -15.03
CA LEU A 254 6.61 7.22 -14.07
C LEU A 254 5.70 8.11 -13.23
N LEU A 255 5.85 8.03 -11.91
CA LEU A 255 5.10 8.82 -10.94
C LEU A 255 6.08 9.69 -10.14
N ARG A 256 5.93 11.02 -10.24
CA ARG A 256 6.73 11.98 -9.48
C ARG A 256 5.95 12.43 -8.23
N ALA A 257 6.24 11.81 -7.09
CA ALA A 257 5.70 12.19 -5.80
C ALA A 257 6.82 12.75 -4.90
N ARG A 258 6.94 12.26 -3.66
CA ARG A 258 8.11 12.53 -2.80
C ARG A 258 9.38 11.81 -3.27
N THR A 259 9.17 10.75 -4.04
CA THR A 259 10.15 9.89 -4.70
C THR A 259 9.72 9.72 -6.16
N LEU A 260 10.62 9.22 -7.01
CA LEU A 260 10.26 8.79 -8.35
C LEU A 260 9.91 7.30 -8.30
N ILE A 261 8.73 6.94 -8.76
CA ILE A 261 8.29 5.55 -8.86
C ILE A 261 8.22 5.16 -10.34
N CYS A 262 8.92 4.09 -10.70
CA CYS A 262 8.84 3.45 -12.00
C CYS A 262 7.94 2.22 -11.88
N GLU A 263 6.85 2.17 -12.63
CA GLU A 263 5.94 1.01 -12.69
C GLU A 263 5.96 0.40 -14.10
N VAL A 264 6.02 -0.93 -14.18
CA VAL A 264 5.74 -1.68 -15.41
C VAL A 264 4.65 -2.70 -15.11
N ALA A 265 3.49 -2.50 -15.74
CA ALA A 265 2.34 -3.38 -15.65
C ALA A 265 2.33 -4.38 -16.81
N ASP A 266 1.92 -5.61 -16.54
CA ASP A 266 1.65 -6.64 -17.54
C ASP A 266 0.49 -7.55 -17.10
N GLY A 267 -0.12 -8.26 -18.05
CA GLY A 267 -1.27 -9.13 -17.83
C GLY A 267 -0.96 -10.51 -17.21
N SER A 268 0.28 -10.77 -16.78
CA SER A 268 0.66 -12.03 -16.15
C SER A 268 0.44 -11.99 -14.64
N SER A 269 -0.02 -13.11 -14.07
CA SER A 269 -0.11 -13.33 -12.62
C SER A 269 1.11 -14.06 -12.04
N THR A 270 2.15 -14.31 -12.83
CA THR A 270 3.34 -15.05 -12.36
C THR A 270 4.30 -14.15 -11.58
N SER A 271 4.76 -14.61 -10.41
CA SER A 271 5.75 -13.88 -9.62
C SER A 271 7.09 -13.77 -10.34
N PRO A 272 7.73 -12.60 -10.39
CA PRO A 272 9.10 -12.49 -10.86
C PRO A 272 10.07 -13.11 -9.85
N HIS A 273 10.92 -14.04 -10.30
CA HIS A 273 11.90 -14.68 -9.42
C HIS A 273 13.21 -13.90 -9.43
N LEU A 274 13.59 -13.31 -8.28
CA LEU A 274 14.94 -12.76 -8.09
C LEU A 274 15.96 -13.90 -8.10
N ARG A 275 16.78 -14.02 -9.15
CA ARG A 275 17.86 -15.00 -9.21
C ARG A 275 19.19 -14.30 -8.97
N ARG A 276 19.96 -14.75 -7.98
CA ARG A 276 21.39 -14.42 -7.90
C ARG A 276 22.07 -15.20 -9.02
N ALA A 277 22.21 -14.59 -10.18
CA ALA A 277 22.87 -15.21 -11.31
C ALA A 277 24.30 -15.63 -10.89
N ALA A 278 24.63 -16.91 -11.10
CA ALA A 278 26.04 -17.28 -11.21
C ALA A 278 26.64 -16.51 -12.40
N THR A 279 27.95 -16.27 -12.37
CA THR A 279 28.68 -15.37 -13.29
C THR A 279 28.50 -15.66 -14.79
N THR A 280 27.84 -16.75 -15.17
CA THR A 280 27.63 -17.21 -16.56
C THR A 280 26.18 -17.18 -17.07
N ASP A 281 25.18 -16.84 -16.26
CA ASP A 281 23.78 -16.75 -16.73
C ASP A 281 23.39 -15.30 -17.09
N GLU A 282 22.92 -15.11 -18.33
CA GLU A 282 22.34 -13.85 -18.83
C GLU A 282 20.93 -13.60 -18.25
N GLY A 283 20.21 -14.66 -17.87
CA GLY A 283 18.86 -14.57 -17.32
C GLY A 283 18.83 -14.33 -15.82
N GLY A 284 18.33 -13.16 -15.38
CA GLY A 284 17.95 -12.90 -13.98
C GLY A 284 18.76 -11.83 -13.24
N ARG A 285 19.71 -11.15 -13.89
CA ARG A 285 20.47 -10.03 -13.31
C ARG A 285 19.65 -8.75 -13.16
N GLY A 286 18.65 -8.55 -14.00
CA GLY A 286 17.91 -7.28 -14.08
C GLY A 286 17.30 -6.82 -12.78
N LEU A 287 16.50 -7.68 -12.14
CA LEU A 287 15.89 -7.35 -10.85
C LEU A 287 16.91 -7.24 -9.71
N PHE A 288 18.06 -7.89 -9.83
CA PHE A 288 19.17 -7.68 -8.89
C PHE A 288 19.75 -6.27 -9.01
N LEU A 289 19.91 -5.75 -10.24
CA LEU A 289 20.33 -4.36 -10.45
C LEU A 289 19.27 -3.39 -9.93
N VAL A 290 17.99 -3.61 -10.24
CA VAL A 290 16.88 -2.81 -9.68
C VAL A 290 16.97 -2.77 -8.14
N ALA A 291 17.21 -3.92 -7.50
CA ALA A 291 17.34 -4.01 -6.06
C ALA A 291 18.56 -3.27 -5.47
N GLN A 292 19.61 -3.02 -6.27
CA GLN A 292 20.78 -2.25 -5.84
C GLN A 292 20.60 -0.73 -5.97
N TYR A 293 19.79 -0.30 -6.94
CA TYR A 293 19.64 1.10 -7.30
C TYR A 293 18.35 1.74 -6.80
N ALA A 294 17.32 0.95 -6.52
CA ALA A 294 16.06 1.41 -5.94
C ALA A 294 16.14 1.47 -4.41
N LEU A 295 15.48 2.46 -3.80
CA LEU A 295 15.20 2.48 -2.36
C LEU A 295 14.35 1.29 -1.95
N ARG A 296 13.32 1.02 -2.75
CA ARG A 296 12.37 -0.08 -2.58
C ARG A 296 11.91 -0.55 -3.94
N TRP A 297 11.57 -1.82 -4.04
CA TRP A 297 10.93 -2.36 -5.22
C TRP A 297 10.02 -3.50 -4.79
N GLY A 298 9.03 -3.83 -5.62
CA GLY A 298 8.03 -4.81 -5.27
C GLY A 298 7.24 -5.29 -6.48
N THR A 299 6.27 -6.14 -6.20
CA THR A 299 5.30 -6.61 -7.19
C THR A 299 3.92 -6.51 -6.56
N ARG A 300 3.06 -5.71 -7.18
CA ARG A 300 1.66 -5.57 -6.81
C ARG A 300 0.82 -6.40 -7.77
N TYR A 301 0.00 -7.31 -7.24
CA TYR A 301 -0.95 -8.05 -8.06
C TYR A 301 -2.23 -7.22 -8.25
N THR A 302 -2.82 -7.38 -9.42
CA THR A 302 -4.09 -6.76 -9.79
C THR A 302 -5.02 -7.86 -10.32
N PRO A 303 -6.35 -7.64 -10.37
CA PRO A 303 -7.27 -8.66 -10.90
C PRO A 303 -6.93 -9.15 -12.32
N ASN A 304 -6.24 -8.33 -13.11
CA ASN A 304 -5.95 -8.59 -14.52
C ASN A 304 -4.45 -8.76 -14.82
N GLY A 305 -3.59 -8.92 -13.81
CA GLY A 305 -2.14 -9.01 -14.03
C GLY A 305 -1.33 -8.54 -12.83
N LYS A 306 -0.16 -7.97 -13.08
CA LYS A 306 0.73 -7.46 -12.04
C LYS A 306 1.40 -6.16 -12.44
N ILE A 307 1.91 -5.45 -11.45
CA ILE A 307 2.73 -4.26 -11.59
C ILE A 307 4.03 -4.53 -10.86
N ILE A 308 5.15 -4.54 -11.58
CA ILE A 308 6.48 -4.51 -10.95
C ILE A 308 6.88 -3.06 -10.85
N TRP A 309 7.26 -2.64 -9.66
CA TRP A 309 7.56 -1.23 -9.38
C TRP A 309 8.89 -1.08 -8.66
N ALA A 310 9.53 0.07 -8.85
CA ALA A 310 10.75 0.47 -8.17
C ALA A 310 10.69 1.96 -7.81
N GLU A 311 11.11 2.28 -6.59
CA GLU A 311 11.13 3.62 -6.02
C GLU A 311 12.57 4.09 -5.85
N GLN A 312 12.85 5.33 -6.26
CA GLN A 312 14.15 5.97 -6.07
C GLN A 312 14.00 7.42 -5.59
N PRO A 313 15.03 8.04 -4.99
CA PRO A 313 14.96 9.43 -4.60
C PRO A 313 14.85 10.35 -5.82
N LEU A 314 14.38 11.59 -5.63
CA LEU A 314 14.32 12.59 -6.70
C LEU A 314 15.69 13.24 -7.00
N THR A 315 16.67 13.02 -6.12
CA THR A 315 18.04 13.52 -6.25
C THR A 315 19.00 12.34 -6.25
N ALA A 316 20.13 12.45 -6.94
CA ALA A 316 21.11 11.39 -6.96
C ALA A 316 21.66 11.13 -5.54
N SER A 317 21.30 10.01 -4.93
CA SER A 317 22.10 9.43 -3.84
C SER A 317 22.99 8.35 -4.44
N MET A 318 24.25 8.69 -4.72
CA MET A 318 25.22 7.65 -5.08
C MET A 318 25.27 6.63 -3.93
N PRO A 319 25.12 5.31 -4.19
CA PRO A 319 25.51 4.30 -3.22
C PRO A 319 26.95 4.60 -2.78
N SER A 320 27.22 4.52 -1.47
CA SER A 320 28.56 4.71 -0.92
C SER A 320 29.59 3.92 -1.75
N GLN A 321 30.59 4.64 -2.26
CA GLN A 321 31.62 4.22 -3.22
C GLN A 321 32.05 2.74 -3.07
N GLY A 322 31.90 1.96 -4.16
CA GLY A 322 32.43 0.60 -4.25
C GLY A 322 31.84 -0.27 -5.37
N GLY A 323 30.71 0.12 -5.96
CA GLY A 323 30.15 -0.55 -7.15
C GLY A 323 30.71 0.04 -8.46
N PRO A 324 30.82 -0.76 -9.54
CA PRO A 324 31.18 -0.23 -10.85
C PRO A 324 30.20 0.86 -11.24
N THR A 325 30.72 1.93 -11.83
CA THR A 325 29.88 2.97 -12.41
C THR A 325 29.05 2.37 -13.53
N ALA A 326 27.93 3.00 -13.79
CA ALA A 326 26.98 2.39 -14.67
C ALA A 326 27.29 2.68 -16.17
N GLU A 327 28.14 3.66 -16.45
CA GLU A 327 28.91 3.74 -17.71
C GLU A 327 29.85 2.53 -17.86
N GLU A 328 30.57 2.11 -16.81
CA GLU A 328 31.42 0.90 -16.85
C GLU A 328 30.62 -0.41 -17.00
N LEU A 329 29.35 -0.43 -16.59
CA LEU A 329 28.44 -1.56 -16.78
C LEU A 329 27.81 -1.58 -18.18
N LEU A 330 27.50 -0.40 -18.74
CA LEU A 330 26.98 -0.27 -20.10
C LEU A 330 28.06 -0.50 -21.17
N ASP A 331 29.29 -0.02 -20.95
CA ASP A 331 30.43 -0.26 -21.85
C ASP A 331 30.84 -1.74 -21.90
N GLN A 332 30.67 -2.48 -20.79
CA GLN A 332 30.85 -3.94 -20.80
C GLN A 332 29.85 -4.68 -21.71
N TRP A 333 28.78 -4.02 -22.14
CA TRP A 333 27.71 -4.62 -22.95
C TRP A 333 27.69 -4.13 -24.40
N ALA A 334 28.58 -3.19 -24.78
CA ALA A 334 28.77 -2.81 -26.18
C ALA A 334 29.56 -3.86 -27.01
N ASP A 335 30.19 -4.83 -26.35
CA ASP A 335 31.16 -5.77 -26.95
C ASP A 335 30.64 -7.20 -27.21
N ILE A 336 29.31 -7.45 -27.24
CA ILE A 336 28.77 -8.77 -27.60
C ILE A 336 28.21 -8.74 -29.04
N PRO A 337 28.84 -9.42 -30.02
CA PRO A 337 28.29 -9.49 -31.36
C PRO A 337 27.14 -10.50 -31.46
N GLY A 338 25.99 -10.03 -31.94
CA GLY A 338 24.98 -10.76 -32.75
C GLY A 338 24.30 -11.98 -32.15
#